data_AF-A0A848M3J6-F1
#
_entry.id   AF-A0A848M3J6-F1
#
_cell.length_a   1.000
_cell.length_b   1.000
_cell.length_c   1.000
_cell.angle_alpha   90.00
_cell.angle_beta   90.00
_cell.angle_gamma   90.00
#
_symmetry.space_group_name_H-M   'P 1'
#
loop_
_entity.id
_entity.type
_entity.pdbx_description
1 polymer ?
#
loop_
_entity_poly.entity_id
_entity_poly.type
_entity_poly.pdbx_seq_one_letter_code
_entity_poly.pdbx_strand_id
1 'polypeptide(L)' 'MNHEERTYVPFRSPFDPCPPLPCRTYVVPVNQYVVFQPPDLPQFSPAEALKHGTLWPSLYSPYVSRKMKGE' A
#
# COMPACT_ATOMS: atom_id res chain seq x y z
N MET A 1 -3.71 -5.63 -11.18
CA MET A 1 -2.83 -5.96 -10.03
C MET A 1 -2.30 -4.65 -9.48
N ASN A 2 -2.46 -4.39 -8.17
CA ASN A 2 -1.93 -3.18 -7.54
C ASN A 2 -0.39 -3.27 -7.53
N HIS A 3 0.31 -2.32 -8.15
CA HIS A 3 1.78 -2.31 -8.23
C HIS A 3 2.46 -2.20 -6.85
N GLU A 4 1.73 -1.73 -5.85
CA GLU A 4 2.15 -1.55 -4.47
C GLU A 4 2.01 -2.83 -3.63
N GLU A 5 1.27 -3.83 -4.10
CA GLU A 5 1.08 -5.07 -3.36
C GLU A 5 2.33 -5.94 -3.45
N ARG A 6 2.81 -6.38 -2.29
CA ARG A 6 3.95 -7.27 -2.13
C ARG A 6 3.48 -8.56 -1.48
N THR A 7 4.10 -9.65 -1.89
CA THR A 7 3.83 -10.99 -1.34
C THR A 7 5.10 -11.51 -0.71
N TYR A 8 4.98 -12.12 0.47
CA TYR A 8 6.09 -12.82 1.12
C TYR A 8 5.61 -14.14 1.70
N VAL A 9 6.54 -15.09 1.80
CA VAL A 9 6.31 -16.36 2.49
C VAL A 9 6.76 -16.15 3.94
N PRO A 10 5.85 -16.24 4.93
CA PRO A 10 6.25 -16.14 6.32
C PRO A 10 7.15 -17.33 6.69
N PHE A 11 8.08 -17.09 7.62
CA PHE A 11 8.88 -18.16 8.21
C PHE A 11 7.96 -19.22 8.83
N ARG A 12 8.29 -20.50 8.63
CA ARG A 12 7.53 -21.65 9.13
C ARG A 12 8.35 -22.33 10.21
N SER A 13 7.97 -22.15 11.46
CA SER A 13 8.67 -22.79 12.57
C SER A 13 8.39 -24.30 12.59
N PRO A 14 9.39 -25.14 12.92
CA PRO A 14 9.13 -26.55 13.21
C PRO A 14 8.19 -26.77 14.41
N PHE A 15 8.02 -25.75 15.26
CA PHE A 15 7.19 -25.77 16.46
C PHE A 15 5.93 -24.91 16.34
N ASP A 16 5.55 -24.47 15.13
CA ASP A 16 4.31 -23.70 14.95
C ASP A 16 3.09 -24.58 15.25
N PRO A 17 2.17 -24.16 16.13
CA PRO A 17 0.97 -24.94 16.46
C PRO A 17 -0.10 -24.93 15.36
N CYS A 18 0.09 -24.13 14.31
CA CYS A 18 -0.88 -23.88 13.25
C CYS A 18 -0.33 -24.34 11.88
N PRO A 19 -1.17 -24.81 10.95
CA PRO A 19 -0.73 -25.15 9.60
C PRO A 19 -0.02 -23.98 8.89
N PRO A 20 1.01 -24.26 8.08
CA PRO A 20 1.79 -23.22 7.45
C PRO A 20 0.95 -22.41 6.47
N LEU A 21 1.01 -21.08 6.63
CA LEU A 21 0.37 -20.16 5.71
C LEU A 21 1.17 -20.12 4.39
N PRO A 22 0.50 -20.20 3.22
CA PRO A 22 1.18 -20.25 1.93
C PRO A 22 1.91 -18.94 1.65
N CYS A 23 1.20 -17.82 1.67
CA CYS A 23 1.71 -16.48 1.41
C CYS A 23 0.96 -15.44 2.25
N ARG A 24 1.60 -14.31 2.52
CA ARG A 24 0.96 -13.11 3.07
C ARG A 24 1.18 -11.95 2.10
N THR A 25 0.18 -11.10 1.98
CA THR A 25 0.27 -9.87 1.18
C THR A 25 0.23 -8.63 2.07
N TYR A 26 0.96 -7.60 1.65
CA TYR A 26 0.98 -6.28 2.28
C TYR A 26 1.15 -5.22 1.20
N VAL A 27 0.76 -3.98 1.52
CA VAL A 27 0.88 -2.84 0.60
C VAL A 27 2.12 -2.04 0.98
N VAL A 28 2.99 -1.78 0.00
CA VAL A 28 4.10 -0.82 0.13
C VAL A 28 3.74 0.43 -0.66
N PRO A 29 3.26 1.49 0.01
CA PRO A 29 2.85 2.72 -0.66
C PRO A 29 4.02 3.44 -1.33
N VAL A 30 3.75 4.20 -2.39
CA VAL A 30 4.77 4.89 -3.19
C VAL A 30 5.74 5.74 -2.35
N ASN A 31 5.27 6.34 -1.25
CA ASN A 31 6.11 7.18 -0.40
C ASN A 31 7.32 6.44 0.21
N GLN A 32 7.30 5.11 0.30
CA GLN A 32 8.46 4.32 0.76
C GLN A 32 9.60 4.25 -0.29
N TYR A 33 9.31 4.61 -1.54
CA TYR A 33 10.28 4.60 -2.64
C TYR A 33 10.72 6.00 -3.07
N VAL A 34 10.15 7.04 -2.47
CA VAL A 34 10.49 8.44 -2.74
C VAL A 34 11.55 8.90 -1.75
N VAL A 35 12.74 9.22 -2.25
CA VAL A 35 13.86 9.67 -1.40
C VAL A 35 13.67 11.11 -0.94
N PHE A 36 13.16 11.98 -1.81
CA PHE A 36 12.85 13.38 -1.51
C PHE A 36 11.71 13.87 -2.40
N GLN A 37 11.03 14.94 -1.98
CA GLN A 37 10.00 15.61 -2.77
C GLN A 37 10.65 16.73 -3.61
N PRO A 38 10.77 16.58 -4.94
CA PRO A 38 11.28 17.67 -5.78
C PRO A 38 10.37 18.91 -5.71
N PRO A 39 10.94 20.12 -5.89
CA PRO A 39 10.14 21.33 -6.01
C PRO A 39 9.17 21.21 -7.20
N ASP A 40 8.05 21.92 -7.12
CA ASP A 40 7.05 22.00 -8.19
C ASP A 40 6.45 20.65 -8.61
N LEU A 41 6.42 19.68 -7.67
CA LEU A 41 5.63 18.47 -7.84
C LEU A 41 4.19 18.81 -8.23
N PRO A 42 3.60 18.13 -9.23
CA PRO A 42 2.20 18.27 -9.54
C PRO A 42 1.34 18.05 -8.29
N GLN A 43 0.35 18.90 -8.10
CA GLN A 43 -0.57 18.84 -6.96
C GLN A 43 -2.00 18.79 -7.48
N PHE A 44 -2.84 18.05 -6.75
CA PHE A 44 -4.27 18.15 -6.91
C PHE A 44 -4.77 19.53 -6.49
N SER A 45 -5.94 19.92 -7.00
CA SER A 45 -6.67 21.03 -6.38
C SER A 45 -7.05 20.68 -4.93
N PRO A 46 -7.27 21.67 -4.04
CA PRO A 46 -7.63 21.38 -2.65
C PRO A 46 -8.84 20.44 -2.49
N ALA A 47 -9.85 20.59 -3.35
CA ALA A 47 -11.05 19.74 -3.30
C ALA A 47 -10.77 18.29 -3.73
N GLU A 48 -9.90 18.08 -4.72
CA GLU A 48 -9.48 16.75 -5.15
C GLU A 48 -8.56 16.10 -4.11
N ALA A 49 -7.63 16.87 -3.55
CA ALA A 49 -6.73 16.38 -2.52
C ALA A 49 -7.47 15.79 -1.31
N LEU A 50 -8.56 16.45 -0.88
CA LEU A 50 -9.42 15.96 0.19
C LEU A 50 -10.12 14.64 -0.15
N LYS A 51 -10.50 14.42 -1.41
CA LYS A 51 -11.09 13.16 -1.87
C LYS A 51 -10.07 12.03 -1.94
N HIS A 52 -8.84 12.35 -2.36
CA HIS A 52 -7.76 11.38 -2.51
C HIS A 52 -7.00 11.09 -1.20
N GLY A 53 -7.09 11.98 -0.20
CA GLY A 53 -6.33 11.88 1.05
C GLY A 53 -4.85 12.21 0.89
N THR A 54 -4.45 12.81 -0.23
CA THR A 54 -3.08 13.26 -0.52
C THR A 54 -3.10 14.49 -1.41
N LEU A 55 -2.13 15.39 -1.24
CA LEU A 55 -1.97 16.57 -2.09
C LEU A 55 -1.32 16.23 -3.44
N TRP A 56 -0.51 15.17 -3.47
CA TRP A 56 0.31 14.83 -4.63
C TRP A 56 -0.24 13.59 -5.36
N PRO A 57 -0.52 13.68 -6.68
CA PRO A 57 -0.96 12.55 -7.49
C PRO A 57 0.03 11.39 -7.49
N SER A 58 1.33 11.68 -7.49
CA SER A 58 2.38 10.66 -7.46
C SER A 58 2.44 9.87 -6.15
N LEU A 59 1.82 10.35 -5.07
CA LEU A 59 1.76 9.68 -3.78
C LEU A 59 0.39 9.04 -3.50
N TYR A 60 -0.51 9.07 -4.49
CA TYR A 60 -1.81 8.42 -4.35
C TYR A 60 -1.67 6.90 -4.38
N SER A 61 -2.13 6.25 -3.32
CA SER A 61 -2.24 4.80 -3.21
C SER A 61 -3.72 4.41 -3.18
N PRO A 62 -4.22 3.57 -4.11
CA PRO A 62 -5.61 3.12 -4.16
C PRO A 62 -5.87 2.04 -3.09
N TYR A 63 -5.61 2.35 -1.83
CA TYR A 63 -5.83 1.43 -0.71
C TYR A 63 -7.32 1.15 -0.53
N VAL A 64 -7.69 -0.13 -0.62
CA VAL A 64 -9.04 -0.61 -0.32
C VAL A 64 -9.01 -1.38 0.99
N SER A 65 -9.81 -0.95 1.96
CA SER A 65 -9.91 -1.66 3.24
C SER A 65 -10.44 -3.09 3.03
N ARG A 66 -9.94 -4.06 3.81
CA ARG A 66 -10.46 -5.45 3.75
C ARG A 66 -11.97 -5.52 3.96
N LYS A 67 -12.52 -4.67 4.83
CA LYS A 67 -13.97 -4.58 5.08
C LYS A 67 -14.78 -4.23 3.84
N MET A 68 -14.22 -3.45 2.92
CA MET A 68 -14.85 -3.11 1.64
C MET A 68 -14.66 -4.19 0.57
N LYS A 69 -13.70 -5.11 0.74
CA LYS A 69 -13.43 -6.19 -0.23
C LYS A 69 -14.39 -7.38 -0.14
N GLY A 70 -15.27 -7.43 0.88
CA GLY A 70 -16.27 -8.49 1.00
C GLY A 70 -15.67 -9.87 1.34
N GLU A 71 -14.59 -9.89 2.12
CA GLU A 71 -14.01 -11.10 2.73
C GLU A 71 -14.39 -11.22 4.21
#